data_AF-A0A1T4X8M3-F1
#
_entry.id   AF-A0A1T4X8M3-F1
#
_cell.length_a   1.000
_cell.length_b   1.000
_cell.length_c   1.000
_cell.angle_alpha   90.00
_cell.angle_beta   90.00
_cell.angle_gamma   90.00
#
_symmetry.space_group_name_H-M   'P 1'
#
loop_
_entity.id
_entity.type
_entity.pdbx_description
1 polymer ?
#
loop_
_entity_poly.entity_id
_entity_poly.type
_entity_poly.pdbx_seq_one_letter_code
_entity_poly.pdbx_strand_id
1 'polypeptide(L)'
;MGQVIALKEYRGRRLPDPEPVSIQRPRFTAGDVWGRDYTEEEAILYGVFKVRDALLYYTEYDPGLDRLLLDVLEAAYRLEELGQGHLRRCVTPLKEHILDHMDETNVKHMKTALILLDLIEKSPTYK
;
A
#
# COMPACT_ATOMS: atom_id res chain seq x y z
N MET A 1 22.91 32.46 29.09
CA MET A 1 22.28 31.49 30.03
C MET A 1 20.83 31.29 29.61
N GLY A 2 20.59 30.50 28.57
CA GLY A 2 19.27 30.34 27.95
C GLY A 2 18.83 28.88 27.92
N GLN A 3 17.55 28.66 28.25
CA GLN A 3 16.75 27.48 27.90
C GLN A 3 17.24 26.10 28.36
N VAL A 4 17.27 25.86 29.68
CA VAL A 4 17.23 24.48 30.23
C VAL A 4 15.85 24.15 30.85
N ILE A 5 15.00 25.16 31.03
CA ILE A 5 13.68 25.00 31.68
C ILE A 5 12.64 24.41 30.70
N ALA A 6 12.73 24.71 29.40
CA ALA A 6 11.75 24.29 28.40
C ALA A 6 11.76 22.78 28.08
N LEU A 7 12.87 22.07 28.30
CA LEU A 7 12.98 20.65 27.94
C LEU A 7 12.23 19.73 28.93
N LYS A 8 12.11 20.14 30.20
CA LYS A 8 11.36 19.39 31.22
C LYS A 8 9.85 19.47 30.98
N GLU A 9 9.35 20.64 30.60
CA GLU A 9 7.93 20.84 30.27
C GLU A 9 7.55 20.13 28.96
N TYR A 10 8.45 20.04 27.99
CA TYR A 10 8.24 19.29 26.75
C TYR A 10 8.13 17.77 26.98
N ARG A 11 8.93 17.21 27.91
CA ARG A 11 8.83 15.79 28.30
C ARG A 11 7.50 15.43 28.95
N GLY A 12 6.83 16.38 29.62
CA GLY A 12 5.51 16.19 30.22
C GLY A 12 4.35 16.23 29.20
N ARG A 13 4.59 16.71 27.97
CA ARG A 13 3.62 16.75 26.86
C ARG A 13 3.91 15.67 25.81
N ARG A 14 4.66 14.63 26.18
CA ARG A 14 4.86 13.49 25.29
C ARG A 14 3.48 12.84 25.10
N LEU A 15 2.95 12.92 23.88
CA LEU A 15 1.78 12.14 23.49
C LEU A 15 2.08 10.68 23.87
N PRO A 16 1.09 9.93 24.40
CA PRO A 16 1.28 8.51 24.66
C PRO A 16 1.86 7.87 23.39
N ASP A 17 2.85 6.99 23.57
CA ASP A 17 3.35 6.21 22.43
C ASP A 17 2.11 5.55 21.79
N PRO A 18 1.92 5.71 20.46
CA PRO A 18 0.74 5.19 19.80
C PRO A 18 0.62 3.70 20.11
N GLU A 19 -0.60 3.26 20.43
CA GLU A 19 -0.83 1.84 20.69
C GLU A 19 -0.29 1.03 19.49
N PRO A 20 0.50 -0.02 19.73
CA PRO A 20 1.03 -0.82 18.64
C PRO A 20 -0.14 -1.39 17.85
N VAL A 21 -0.24 -0.98 16.59
CA VAL A 21 -1.28 -1.47 15.69
C VAL A 21 -1.07 -2.97 15.52
N SER A 22 -2.00 -3.77 16.04
CA SER A 22 -2.01 -5.22 15.85
C SER A 22 -2.14 -5.52 14.36
N ILE A 23 -1.07 -5.99 13.74
CA ILE A 23 -1.08 -6.43 12.35
C ILE A 23 -1.96 -7.69 12.23
N GLN A 24 -3.15 -7.51 11.64
CA GLN A 24 -4.10 -8.61 11.47
C GLN A 24 -3.79 -9.40 10.20
N ARG A 25 -4.04 -10.71 10.25
CA ARG A 25 -3.89 -11.56 9.06
C ARG A 25 -4.82 -11.04 7.95
N PRO A 26 -4.27 -10.74 6.76
CA PRO A 26 -5.06 -10.23 5.65
C PRO A 26 -6.13 -11.24 5.26
N ARG A 27 -7.33 -10.74 4.99
CA ARG A 27 -8.46 -11.52 4.47
C ARG A 27 -8.76 -11.04 3.07
N PHE A 28 -8.58 -11.96 2.12
CA PHE A 28 -8.99 -11.80 0.74
C PHE A 28 -10.24 -12.65 0.47
N THR A 29 -11.21 -12.03 -0.16
CA THR A 29 -12.46 -12.61 -0.61
C THR A 29 -12.53 -12.52 -2.13
N ALA A 30 -13.37 -13.36 -2.76
CA ALA A 30 -13.61 -13.25 -4.20
C ALA A 30 -14.17 -11.87 -4.59
N GLY A 31 -14.96 -11.25 -3.71
CA GLY A 31 -15.50 -9.91 -3.91
C GLY A 31 -14.44 -8.81 -3.93
N ASP A 32 -13.26 -9.05 -3.32
CA ASP A 32 -12.15 -8.11 -3.43
C ASP A 32 -11.58 -8.06 -4.85
N VAL A 33 -11.68 -9.13 -5.64
CA VAL A 33 -11.15 -9.16 -7.00
C VAL A 33 -12.22 -8.83 -8.02
N TRP A 34 -13.43 -9.36 -7.83
CA TRP A 34 -14.49 -9.33 -8.85
C TRP A 34 -15.66 -8.39 -8.51
N GLY A 35 -15.73 -7.87 -7.28
CA GLY A 35 -16.87 -7.10 -6.79
C GLY A 35 -16.69 -5.58 -6.91
N ARG A 36 -15.60 -5.10 -7.52
CA ARG A 36 -15.26 -3.67 -7.57
C ARG A 36 -14.80 -3.25 -8.96
N ASP A 37 -15.13 -2.02 -9.33
CA ASP A 37 -14.63 -1.37 -10.54
C ASP A 37 -13.34 -0.63 -10.24
N TYR A 38 -12.21 -1.21 -10.65
CA TYR A 38 -10.88 -0.63 -10.46
C TYR A 38 -10.56 0.58 -11.37
N THR A 39 -11.56 1.16 -12.01
CA THR A 39 -11.47 2.52 -12.59
C THR A 39 -11.93 3.61 -11.62
N GLU A 40 -12.56 3.25 -10.49
CA GLU A 40 -12.98 4.19 -9.45
C GLU A 40 -11.88 4.40 -8.39
N GLU A 41 -11.70 5.65 -7.95
CA GLU A 41 -10.67 6.03 -6.96
C GLU A 41 -10.79 5.24 -5.66
N GLU A 42 -12.01 5.04 -5.15
CA GLU A 42 -12.25 4.28 -3.93
C GLU A 42 -11.84 2.81 -4.06
N ALA A 43 -12.09 2.20 -5.22
CA ALA A 43 -11.71 0.82 -5.48
C ALA A 43 -10.18 0.68 -5.61
N ILE A 44 -9.52 1.64 -6.26
CA ILE A 44 -8.06 1.70 -6.36
C ILE A 44 -7.45 1.80 -4.97
N LEU A 45 -7.90 2.75 -4.15
CA LEU A 45 -7.43 2.94 -2.78
C LEU A 45 -7.62 1.67 -1.95
N TYR A 46 -8.80 1.06 -2.04
CA TYR A 46 -9.09 -0.21 -1.38
C TYR A 46 -8.13 -1.32 -1.81
N GLY A 47 -7.87 -1.47 -3.10
CA GLY A 47 -6.94 -2.45 -3.65
C GLY A 47 -5.52 -2.25 -3.12
N VAL A 48 -5.02 -1.01 -3.12
CA VAL A 48 -3.68 -0.68 -2.60
C VAL A 48 -3.58 -0.96 -1.10
N PHE A 49 -4.61 -0.66 -0.30
CA PHE A 49 -4.61 -1.02 1.12
C PHE A 49 -4.60 -2.53 1.36
N LYS A 50 -5.29 -3.32 0.53
CA LYS A 50 -5.21 -4.78 0.61
C LYS A 50 -3.81 -5.30 0.27
N VAL A 51 -3.13 -4.70 -0.70
CA VAL A 51 -1.73 -5.02 -1.03
C VAL A 51 -0.82 -4.68 0.16
N ARG A 52 -0.97 -3.49 0.74
CA ARG A 52 -0.23 -3.05 1.94
C ARG A 52 -0.43 -4.00 3.11
N ASP A 53 -1.67 -4.36 3.43
CA ASP A 53 -1.98 -5.24 4.56
C ASP A 53 -1.39 -6.64 4.37
N ALA A 54 -1.34 -7.13 3.14
CA ALA A 54 -0.68 -8.40 2.83
C ALA A 54 0.83 -8.32 3.09
N LEU A 55 1.50 -7.30 2.55
CA LEU A 55 2.93 -7.13 2.73
C LEU A 55 3.29 -6.92 4.20
N LEU A 56 2.65 -5.97 4.88
CA LEU A 56 2.92 -5.68 6.30
C LEU A 56 2.71 -6.89 7.23
N TYR A 57 1.83 -7.83 6.87
CA TYR A 57 1.63 -9.03 7.68
C TYR A 57 2.74 -10.08 7.49
N TYR A 58 3.31 -10.18 6.29
CA TYR A 58 4.28 -11.22 5.94
C TYR A 58 5.74 -10.74 5.89
N THR A 59 5.98 -9.44 5.85
CA THR A 59 7.31 -8.84 5.77
C THR A 59 7.60 -7.98 6.99
N GLU A 60 8.88 -7.76 7.27
CA GLU A 60 9.27 -6.70 8.19
C GLU A 60 8.92 -5.33 7.61
N TYR A 61 8.86 -4.31 8.47
CA TYR A 61 8.58 -2.95 8.04
C TYR A 61 9.70 -2.45 7.12
N ASP A 62 9.34 -2.10 5.89
CA ASP A 62 10.21 -1.47 4.90
C ASP A 62 9.70 -0.06 4.57
N PRO A 63 10.43 1.02 4.92
CA PRO A 63 10.07 2.38 4.53
C PRO A 63 9.95 2.57 3.02
N GLY A 64 10.65 1.74 2.22
CA GLY A 64 10.54 1.75 0.76
C GLY A 64 9.15 1.34 0.27
N LEU A 65 8.48 0.42 0.97
CA LEU A 65 7.14 -0.04 0.62
C LEU A 65 6.11 1.10 0.67
N ASP A 66 6.13 1.92 1.71
CA ASP A 66 5.21 3.05 1.86
C ASP A 66 5.30 4.00 0.66
N ARG A 67 6.54 4.24 0.18
CA ARG A 67 6.77 5.05 -1.01
C ARG A 67 6.22 4.40 -2.28
N LEU A 68 6.48 3.11 -2.49
CA LEU A 68 5.96 2.39 -3.66
C LEU A 68 4.43 2.40 -3.72
N LEU A 69 3.76 2.25 -2.57
CA LEU A 69 2.30 2.31 -2.48
C LEU A 69 1.77 3.71 -2.84
N LEU A 70 2.41 4.76 -2.33
CA LEU A 70 2.05 6.15 -2.64
C LEU A 70 2.30 6.50 -4.10
N ASP A 71 3.42 6.06 -4.69
CA ASP A 71 3.73 6.30 -6.10
C ASP A 71 2.68 5.66 -7.02
N VAL A 72 2.15 4.48 -6.66
CA VAL A 72 1.03 3.83 -7.38
C VAL A 72 -0.26 4.61 -7.22
N LEU A 73 -0.60 5.06 -6.01
CA LEU A 73 -1.81 5.85 -5.75
C LEU A 73 -1.79 7.18 -6.50
N GLU A 74 -0.67 7.91 -6.46
CA GLU A 74 -0.52 9.16 -7.18
C GLU A 74 -0.65 8.93 -8.69
N ALA A 75 0.02 7.92 -9.23
CA ALA A 75 -0.03 7.62 -10.65
C ALA A 75 -1.43 7.22 -11.13
N ALA A 76 -2.18 6.49 -10.29
CA ALA A 76 -3.55 6.10 -10.59
C ALA A 76 -4.53 7.30 -10.48
N TYR A 77 -4.35 8.16 -9.47
CA TYR A 77 -5.15 9.37 -9.29
C TYR A 77 -4.94 10.38 -10.42
N ARG A 78 -3.69 10.57 -10.85
CA ARG A 78 -3.30 11.53 -11.90
C ARG A 78 -3.17 10.86 -13.26
N LEU A 79 -3.94 9.80 -13.52
CA LEU A 79 -3.80 8.99 -14.73
C LEU A 79 -4.01 9.81 -16.01
N GLU A 80 -4.96 10.74 -16.01
CA GLU A 80 -5.22 11.61 -17.17
C GLU A 80 -4.02 12.52 -17.50
N GLU A 81 -3.27 12.95 -16.48
CA GLU A 81 -2.11 13.83 -16.64
C GLU A 81 -0.81 13.07 -16.95
N LEU A 82 -0.58 11.95 -16.27
CA LEU A 82 0.69 11.20 -16.30
C LEU A 82 0.66 10.04 -17.31
N GLY A 83 -0.54 9.57 -17.65
CA GLY A 83 -0.78 8.51 -18.61
C GLY A 83 -0.51 7.10 -18.10
N GLN A 84 -1.09 6.13 -18.80
CA GLN A 84 -1.00 4.69 -18.51
C GLN A 84 0.45 4.16 -18.40
N GLY A 85 1.35 4.70 -19.21
CA GLY A 85 2.76 4.32 -19.19
C GLY A 85 3.46 4.69 -17.88
N HIS A 86 3.05 5.78 -17.23
CA HIS A 86 3.57 6.17 -15.93
C HIS A 86 3.03 5.27 -14.81
N LEU A 87 1.73 5.00 -14.80
CA LEU A 87 1.12 4.04 -13.86
C LEU A 87 1.83 2.68 -13.90
N ARG A 88 2.07 2.13 -15.09
CA ARG A 88 2.81 0.87 -15.24
C ARG A 88 4.22 0.93 -14.65
N ARG A 89 4.93 2.06 -14.80
CA ARG A 89 6.28 2.24 -14.22
C ARG A 89 6.25 2.31 -12.69
N CYS A 90 5.20 2.87 -12.08
CA CYS A 90 5.05 2.87 -10.62
C CYS A 90 4.59 1.51 -10.07
N VAL A 91 3.74 0.80 -10.81
CA VAL A 91 3.25 -0.53 -10.41
C VAL A 91 4.34 -1.60 -10.50
N THR A 92 5.27 -1.50 -11.46
CA THR A 92 6.28 -2.54 -11.71
C THR A 92 7.17 -2.83 -10.49
N PRO A 93 7.82 -1.84 -9.83
CA PRO A 93 8.63 -2.09 -8.65
C PRO A 93 7.84 -2.67 -7.47
N LEU A 94 6.56 -2.31 -7.33
CA LEU A 94 5.71 -2.87 -6.28
C LEU A 94 5.40 -4.36 -6.54
N LYS A 95 5.21 -4.75 -7.80
CA LYS A 95 5.05 -6.16 -8.19
C LYS A 95 6.33 -6.95 -7.95
N GLU A 96 7.48 -6.39 -8.29
CA GLU A 96 8.80 -6.99 -8.02
C GLU A 96 9.00 -7.19 -6.51
N HIS A 97 8.71 -6.16 -5.71
CA HIS A 97 8.79 -6.25 -4.25
C HIS A 97 7.90 -7.37 -3.67
N ILE A 98 6.67 -7.55 -4.20
CA ILE A 98 5.80 -8.66 -3.80
C ILE A 98 6.41 -10.02 -4.17
N LEU A 99 6.99 -10.14 -5.37
CA LEU A 99 7.60 -11.38 -5.84
C LEU A 99 8.84 -11.75 -5.01
N ASP A 100 9.66 -10.77 -4.64
CA ASP A 100 10.86 -10.97 -3.82
C ASP A 100 10.54 -11.49 -2.40
N HIS A 101 9.36 -11.14 -1.88
CA HIS A 101 8.89 -11.58 -0.56
C HIS A 101 7.90 -12.75 -0.62
N MET A 102 7.68 -13.33 -1.80
CA MET A 102 6.73 -14.43 -1.98
C MET A 102 7.36 -15.76 -1.60
N ASP A 103 6.68 -16.51 -0.73
CA ASP A 103 7.07 -17.84 -0.30
C ASP A 103 5.88 -18.81 -0.29
N GLU A 104 6.13 -20.07 0.05
CA GLU A 104 5.09 -21.12 0.11
C GLU A 104 3.97 -20.83 1.12
N THR A 105 4.26 -20.06 2.18
CA THR A 105 3.33 -19.76 3.27
C THR A 105 2.41 -18.60 2.95
N ASN A 106 2.86 -17.66 2.11
CA ASN A 106 2.16 -16.42 1.79
C ASN A 106 1.67 -16.35 0.32
N VAL A 107 2.04 -17.31 -0.54
CA VAL A 107 1.78 -17.33 -1.99
C VAL A 107 0.35 -16.99 -2.37
N LYS A 108 -0.64 -17.47 -1.60
CA LYS A 108 -2.06 -17.20 -1.89
C LYS A 108 -2.37 -15.70 -1.80
N HIS A 109 -1.92 -15.06 -0.71
CA HIS A 109 -2.16 -13.64 -0.48
C HIS A 109 -1.36 -12.77 -1.43
N MET A 110 -0.09 -13.10 -1.66
CA MET A 110 0.76 -12.36 -2.59
C MET A 110 0.26 -12.47 -4.04
N LYS A 111 -0.26 -13.63 -4.47
CA LYS A 111 -0.92 -13.76 -5.78
C LYS A 111 -2.16 -12.90 -5.90
N THR A 112 -2.99 -12.82 -4.84
CA THR A 112 -4.15 -11.94 -4.87
C THR A 112 -3.74 -10.46 -4.90
N ALA A 113 -2.70 -10.07 -4.16
CA ALA A 113 -2.14 -8.73 -4.24
C ALA A 113 -1.65 -8.37 -5.66
N LEU A 114 -0.95 -9.29 -6.33
CA LEU A 114 -0.54 -9.10 -7.73
C LEU A 114 -1.73 -8.93 -8.68
N ILE A 115 -2.80 -9.71 -8.49
CA ILE A 115 -4.03 -9.58 -9.29
C ILE A 115 -4.66 -8.20 -9.10
N LEU A 116 -4.72 -7.69 -7.86
CA LEU A 116 -5.24 -6.36 -7.59
C LEU A 116 -4.43 -5.27 -8.29
N LEU A 117 -3.09 -5.37 -8.27
CA LEU A 117 -2.24 -4.44 -9.00
C LEU A 117 -2.40 -4.55 -10.52
N ASP A 118 -2.65 -5.76 -11.03
CA ASP A 118 -2.99 -5.97 -12.44
C ASP A 118 -4.32 -5.31 -12.82
N LEU A 119 -5.33 -5.39 -11.97
CA LEU A 119 -6.62 -4.74 -12.19
C LEU A 119 -6.47 -3.22 -12.17
N ILE A 120 -5.80 -2.66 -11.16
CA ILE A 120 -5.52 -1.22 -11.07
C ILE A 120 -4.74 -0.74 -12.31
N GLU A 121 -3.72 -1.48 -12.72
CA GLU A 121 -2.95 -1.14 -13.91
C GLU A 121 -3.81 -1.21 -15.17
N LYS A 122 -4.58 -2.27 -15.39
CA LYS A 122 -5.17 -2.55 -16.71
C LYS A 122 -6.57 -1.97 -16.90
N SER A 123 -7.36 -1.82 -15.84
CA SER A 123 -8.75 -1.38 -15.92
C SER A 123 -8.97 -0.08 -16.69
N PRO A 124 -8.14 0.96 -16.55
CA PRO A 124 -8.34 2.20 -17.30
C PRO A 124 -8.20 2.07 -18.83
N THR A 125 -7.51 1.04 -19.31
CA THR A 125 -7.29 0.81 -20.75
C THR A 125 -8.49 0.13 -21.44
N TYR A 126 -9.43 -0.43 -20.68
CA TYR A 126 -10.57 -1.18 -21.21
C TYR A 126 -11.86 -0.35 -21.40
N LYS A 127 -11.82 0.98 -21.20
CA LYS A 127 -12.90 1.91 -21.57
C LYS A 127 -12.82 2.30 -23.04
#